data_AF-A0A358SUV9-F1
#
_entry.id   AF-A0A358SUV9-F1
#
_cell.length_a   1.000
_cell.length_b   1.000
_cell.length_c   1.000
_cell.angle_alpha   90.00
_cell.angle_beta   90.00
_cell.angle_gamma   90.00
#
_symmetry.space_group_name_H-M   'P 1'
#
loop_
_entity.id
_entity.type
_entity.pdbx_description
1 polymer ?
#
loop_
_entity_poly.entity_id
_entity_poly.type
_entity_poly.pdbx_seq_one_letter_code
_entity_poly.pdbx_strand_id
1 'polypeptide(L)'
;MAYYPLALGNTWAYENVTLAGTGSSTDKVTAVTPAAGGSDVTMSSTIRLPGSSAPQPATSSTILVHPDGSISIPLTQIAGGSIQLKSGSVVWPSASQLASGVPHDSTIVVTDTQDGKTITLTTHVVVKGEGSATVTVPAGTYQTSVISQTMTSSYDGIAVVLDLRSFVANGIGPVETVLTTTTEGHSLLENTEKLTSFTKG
;
A
#
# COMPACT_ATOMS: atom_id res chain seq x y z
N MET A 1 17.14 7.54 -1.91
CA MET A 1 16.92 6.10 -1.60
C MET A 1 15.44 5.92 -1.32
N ALA A 2 14.81 4.88 -1.85
CA ALA A 2 13.38 4.63 -1.68
C ALA A 2 13.16 3.45 -0.70
N TYR A 3 12.14 3.55 0.16
CA TYR A 3 11.71 2.48 1.06
C TYR A 3 10.87 1.43 0.31
N TYR A 4 11.38 0.88 -0.79
CA TYR A 4 10.66 -0.10 -1.61
C TYR A 4 11.63 -0.99 -2.41
N PRO A 5 11.26 -2.23 -2.75
CA PRO A 5 12.15 -3.20 -3.41
C PRO A 5 12.17 -3.03 -4.93
N LEU A 6 12.82 -1.97 -5.42
CA LEU A 6 12.69 -1.50 -6.81
C LEU A 6 13.53 -2.21 -7.87
N ALA A 7 14.42 -3.13 -7.52
CA ALA A 7 15.29 -3.77 -8.49
C ALA A 7 14.55 -4.87 -9.28
N LEU A 8 14.81 -4.95 -10.58
CA LEU A 8 14.25 -5.99 -11.44
C LEU A 8 14.54 -7.38 -10.86
N GLY A 9 13.52 -8.23 -10.80
CA GLY A 9 13.64 -9.60 -10.28
C GLY A 9 13.47 -9.72 -8.76
N ASN A 10 13.54 -8.62 -8.00
CA ASN A 10 13.21 -8.64 -6.58
C ASN A 10 11.83 -9.28 -6.38
N THR A 11 11.75 -10.22 -5.44
CA THR A 11 10.54 -10.97 -5.14
C THR A 11 10.36 -11.00 -3.63
N TRP A 12 9.13 -10.78 -3.16
CA TRP A 12 8.80 -10.81 -1.75
C TRP A 12 7.43 -11.41 -1.51
N ALA A 13 7.21 -11.95 -0.31
CA ALA A 13 5.94 -12.55 0.05
C ALA A 13 5.51 -12.17 1.46
N TYR A 14 4.20 -12.02 1.63
CA TYR A 14 3.57 -11.71 2.92
C TYR A 14 2.61 -12.83 3.35
N GLU A 15 2.51 -12.98 4.66
CA GLU A 15 1.33 -13.57 5.30
C GLU A 15 0.36 -12.43 5.62
N ASN A 16 -0.91 -12.61 5.24
CA ASN A 16 -1.96 -11.62 5.40
C ASN A 16 -3.02 -12.17 6.36
N VAL A 17 -3.09 -11.62 7.56
CA VAL A 17 -4.07 -11.99 8.58
C VAL A 17 -5.24 -11.02 8.50
N THR A 18 -6.44 -11.57 8.30
CA THR A 18 -7.69 -10.82 8.19
C THR A 18 -8.79 -11.47 9.04
N LEU A 19 -9.96 -10.84 9.19
CA LEU A 19 -11.12 -11.49 9.83
C LEU A 19 -11.58 -12.76 9.10
N ALA A 20 -11.35 -12.87 7.80
CA ALA A 20 -11.69 -14.07 7.02
C ALA A 20 -10.68 -15.22 7.23
N GLY A 21 -9.59 -14.96 7.96
CA GLY A 21 -8.50 -15.89 8.22
C GLY A 21 -7.18 -15.45 7.59
N THR A 22 -6.26 -16.39 7.49
CA THR A 22 -4.90 -16.15 6.98
C THR A 22 -4.80 -16.49 5.50
N GLY A 23 -4.31 -15.53 4.71
CA GLY A 23 -3.94 -15.67 3.31
C GLY A 23 -2.48 -15.32 3.07
N SER A 24 -2.08 -15.20 1.81
CA SER A 24 -0.74 -14.76 1.45
C SER A 24 -0.72 -13.96 0.16
N SER A 25 0.32 -13.15 -0.03
CA SER A 25 0.61 -12.46 -1.27
C SER A 25 2.07 -12.69 -1.66
N THR A 26 2.34 -12.66 -2.96
CA THR A 26 3.70 -12.67 -3.51
C THR A 26 3.76 -11.65 -4.62
N ASP A 27 4.75 -10.78 -4.53
CA ASP A 27 5.00 -9.74 -5.51
C ASP A 27 6.39 -9.92 -6.11
N LYS A 28 6.54 -9.49 -7.36
CA LYS A 28 7.82 -9.51 -8.07
C LYS A 28 7.94 -8.32 -8.99
N VAL A 29 9.08 -7.61 -8.97
CA VAL A 29 9.39 -6.60 -10.00
C VAL A 29 9.67 -7.29 -11.33
N THR A 30 8.88 -6.96 -12.34
CA THR A 30 8.94 -7.53 -13.69
C THR A 30 9.50 -6.55 -14.72
N ALA A 31 9.42 -5.25 -14.47
CA ALA A 31 10.03 -4.24 -15.34
C ALA A 31 10.41 -2.98 -14.55
N VAL A 32 11.45 -2.31 -15.01
CA VAL A 32 11.84 -0.96 -14.57
C VAL A 32 12.15 -0.16 -15.83
N THR A 33 11.37 0.90 -16.09
CA THR A 33 11.50 1.72 -17.30
C THR A 33 11.65 3.19 -16.94
N PRO A 34 12.58 3.94 -17.57
CA PRO A 34 12.64 5.38 -17.38
C PRO A 34 11.33 6.07 -17.79
N ALA A 35 10.93 7.07 -17.01
CA ALA A 35 9.76 7.90 -17.25
C ALA A 35 10.10 9.38 -17.03
N ALA A 36 9.26 10.29 -17.53
CA ALA A 36 9.51 11.73 -17.41
C ALA A 36 9.64 12.23 -15.96
N GLY A 37 8.96 11.55 -15.02
CA GLY A 37 9.00 11.86 -13.59
C GLY A 37 9.97 11.00 -12.77
N GLY A 38 10.76 10.12 -13.39
CA GLY A 38 11.64 9.18 -12.68
C GLY A 38 11.66 7.81 -13.34
N SER A 39 11.25 6.77 -12.61
CA SER A 39 11.20 5.40 -13.12
C SER A 39 9.85 4.76 -12.84
N ASP A 40 9.22 4.23 -13.89
CA ASP A 40 8.08 3.33 -13.75
C ASP A 40 8.59 1.95 -13.36
N VAL A 41 8.04 1.41 -12.27
CA VAL A 41 8.37 0.07 -11.75
C VAL A 41 7.13 -0.79 -11.82
N THR A 42 7.15 -1.79 -12.70
CA THR A 42 6.07 -2.75 -12.85
C THR A 42 6.33 -3.98 -12.00
N MET A 43 5.31 -4.39 -11.26
CA MET A 43 5.27 -5.60 -10.46
C MET A 43 4.13 -6.52 -10.88
N SER A 44 4.36 -7.82 -10.70
CA SER A 44 3.35 -8.85 -10.76
C SER A 44 3.00 -9.25 -9.32
N SER A 45 1.72 -9.26 -8.98
CA SER A 45 1.22 -9.66 -7.67
C SER A 45 0.36 -10.91 -7.79
N THR A 46 0.48 -11.85 -6.85
CA THR A 46 -0.33 -13.06 -6.77
C THR A 46 -0.84 -13.19 -5.34
N ILE A 47 -2.15 -13.39 -5.17
CA ILE A 47 -2.78 -13.46 -3.85
C ILE A 47 -3.43 -14.82 -3.67
N ARG A 48 -3.24 -15.42 -2.49
CA ARG A 48 -4.01 -16.57 -2.01
C ARG A 48 -4.93 -16.10 -0.89
N LEU A 49 -6.23 -16.17 -1.16
CA LEU A 49 -7.25 -15.82 -0.17
C LEU A 49 -7.32 -16.85 0.95
N PRO A 50 -7.74 -16.46 2.16
CA PRO A 50 -8.00 -17.40 3.25
C PRO A 50 -8.90 -18.56 2.82
N GLY A 51 -8.51 -19.79 3.19
CA GLY A 51 -9.24 -21.01 2.84
C GLY A 51 -9.12 -21.46 1.37
N SER A 52 -8.42 -20.71 0.50
CA SER A 52 -8.23 -21.10 -0.89
C SER A 52 -7.08 -22.09 -1.09
N SER A 53 -7.36 -23.18 -1.81
CA SER A 53 -6.36 -24.19 -2.20
C SER A 53 -5.43 -23.73 -3.33
N ALA A 54 -5.81 -22.68 -4.08
CA ALA A 54 -5.02 -22.11 -5.17
C ALA A 54 -4.89 -20.58 -5.05
N PRO A 55 -3.79 -19.98 -5.54
CA PRO A 55 -3.70 -18.54 -5.69
C PRO A 55 -4.62 -18.04 -6.81
N GLN A 56 -5.02 -16.78 -6.71
CA GLN A 56 -5.70 -16.04 -7.77
C GLN A 56 -4.74 -15.80 -8.95
N PRO A 57 -5.26 -15.54 -10.17
CA PRO A 57 -4.44 -15.12 -11.29
C PRO A 57 -3.61 -13.88 -10.94
N ALA A 58 -2.37 -13.86 -11.44
CA ALA A 58 -1.48 -12.74 -11.19
C ALA A 58 -2.03 -11.44 -11.80
N THR A 59 -1.94 -10.35 -11.05
CA THR A 59 -2.27 -8.99 -11.51
C THR A 59 -0.99 -8.21 -11.74
N SER A 60 -1.03 -7.24 -12.65
CA SER A 60 0.09 -6.35 -12.91
C SER A 60 -0.22 -4.94 -12.43
N SER A 61 0.80 -4.33 -11.84
CA SER A 61 0.73 -3.07 -11.15
C SER A 61 1.99 -2.28 -11.52
N THR A 62 1.89 -0.99 -11.82
CA THR A 62 3.04 -0.10 -12.04
C THR A 62 3.03 0.98 -10.98
N ILE A 63 4.17 1.38 -10.44
CA ILE A 63 4.31 2.57 -9.58
C ILE A 63 5.31 3.54 -10.22
N LEU A 64 5.18 4.83 -9.95
CA LEU A 64 6.18 5.81 -10.35
C LEU A 64 7.09 6.12 -9.17
N VAL A 65 8.39 5.93 -9.35
CA VAL A 65 9.42 6.30 -8.37
C VAL A 65 10.10 7.57 -8.83
N HIS A 66 10.01 8.61 -8.01
CA HIS A 66 10.61 9.90 -8.30
C HIS A 66 12.11 9.92 -7.94
N PRO A 67 12.91 10.83 -8.53
CA PRO A 67 14.34 10.96 -8.23
C PRO A 67 14.65 11.23 -6.76
N ASP A 68 13.74 11.89 -6.03
CA ASP A 68 13.88 12.15 -4.59
C ASP A 68 13.60 10.90 -3.73
N GLY A 69 13.14 9.81 -4.33
CA GLY A 69 12.79 8.56 -3.68
C GLY A 69 11.36 8.49 -3.16
N SER A 70 10.53 9.53 -3.40
CA SER A 70 9.09 9.42 -3.20
C SER A 70 8.46 8.47 -4.23
N ILE A 71 7.31 7.89 -3.88
CA ILE A 71 6.63 6.89 -4.69
C ILE A 71 5.18 7.33 -4.90
N SER A 72 4.76 7.41 -6.16
CA SER A 72 3.37 7.58 -6.54
C SER A 72 2.77 6.22 -6.89
N ILE A 73 1.78 5.81 -6.11
CA ILE A 73 1.04 4.56 -6.32
C ILE A 73 -0.19 4.91 -7.18
N PRO A 74 -0.31 4.40 -8.41
CA PRO A 74 -1.48 4.65 -9.23
C PRO A 74 -2.67 3.88 -8.69
N LEU A 75 -3.80 4.58 -8.70
CA LEU A 75 -4.95 4.25 -7.85
C LEU A 75 -5.85 3.15 -8.43
N THR A 76 -5.56 2.65 -9.64
CA THR A 76 -6.20 1.44 -10.19
C THR A 76 -5.87 0.18 -9.40
N GLN A 77 -4.90 0.24 -8.49
CA GLN A 77 -4.48 -0.87 -7.63
C GLN A 77 -5.16 -0.86 -6.26
N ILE A 78 -5.76 0.27 -5.87
CA ILE A 78 -6.45 0.44 -4.59
C ILE A 78 -7.93 0.03 -4.74
N ALA A 79 -8.46 0.05 -5.96
CA ALA A 79 -9.86 -0.16 -6.26
C ALA A 79 -10.05 -1.39 -7.15
N GLY A 80 -10.35 -2.54 -6.56
CA GLY A 80 -10.88 -3.69 -7.31
C GLY A 80 -12.35 -3.44 -7.71
N GLY A 81 -12.78 -3.95 -8.87
CA GLY A 81 -14.20 -3.92 -9.30
C GLY A 81 -14.63 -2.68 -10.12
N SER A 82 -15.90 -2.26 -9.96
CA SER A 82 -16.60 -1.18 -10.70
C SER A 82 -16.17 0.24 -10.33
N ILE A 83 -15.23 0.38 -9.40
CA ILE A 83 -14.71 1.65 -8.91
C ILE A 83 -13.68 2.19 -9.91
N GLN A 84 -14.04 3.26 -10.61
CA GLN A 84 -13.19 4.00 -11.53
C GLN A 84 -12.56 5.21 -10.83
N LEU A 85 -11.24 5.36 -10.91
CA LEU A 85 -10.59 6.58 -10.45
C LEU A 85 -10.95 7.79 -11.33
N LYS A 86 -11.27 8.93 -10.70
CA LYS A 86 -11.45 10.22 -11.38
C LYS A 86 -10.20 11.10 -11.34
N SER A 87 -9.49 11.18 -10.20
CA SER A 87 -8.25 11.97 -10.06
C SER A 87 -7.47 11.70 -8.76
N GLY A 88 -6.17 11.98 -8.73
CA GLY A 88 -5.29 11.94 -7.54
C GLY A 88 -4.26 10.81 -7.57
N SER A 89 -3.44 10.70 -6.51
CA SER A 89 -2.55 9.56 -6.23
C SER A 89 -2.23 9.47 -4.73
N VAL A 90 -1.99 8.27 -4.20
CA VAL A 90 -1.29 8.13 -2.92
C VAL A 90 0.18 8.37 -3.20
N VAL A 91 0.78 9.31 -2.47
CA VAL A 91 2.21 9.58 -2.53
C VAL A 91 2.81 9.13 -1.21
N TRP A 92 3.74 8.18 -1.27
CA TRP A 92 4.65 7.93 -0.16
C TRP A 92 5.80 8.92 -0.27
N PRO A 93 5.95 9.85 0.69
CA PRO A 93 6.99 10.86 0.63
C PRO A 93 8.40 10.26 0.62
N SER A 94 9.37 11.07 0.20
CA SER A 94 10.78 10.68 0.25
C SER A 94 11.22 10.39 1.70
N ALA A 95 12.33 9.65 1.85
CA ALA A 95 12.85 9.31 3.17
C ALA A 95 13.16 10.54 4.06
N SER A 96 13.62 11.64 3.46
CA SER A 96 13.89 12.89 4.19
C SER A 96 12.59 13.58 4.65
N GLN A 97 11.55 13.56 3.83
CA GLN A 97 10.23 14.09 4.20
C GLN A 97 9.60 13.25 5.32
N LEU A 98 9.66 11.91 5.22
CA LEU A 98 9.20 11.03 6.28
C LEU A 98 9.99 11.27 7.59
N ALA A 99 11.31 11.39 7.51
CA ALA A 99 12.15 11.67 8.67
C ALA A 99 11.86 13.02 9.34
N SER A 100 11.31 13.99 8.60
CA SER A 100 10.91 15.28 9.17
C SER A 100 9.67 15.19 10.07
N GLY A 101 8.87 14.13 9.95
CA GLY A 101 7.59 13.97 10.65
C GLY A 101 6.48 14.92 10.18
N VAL A 102 6.75 15.79 9.21
CA VAL A 102 5.76 16.73 8.66
C VAL A 102 4.71 15.94 7.87
N PRO A 103 3.41 16.13 8.17
CA PRO A 103 2.34 15.52 7.39
C PRO A 103 2.36 15.95 5.92
N HIS A 104 2.08 14.99 5.05
CA HIS A 104 1.92 15.19 3.62
C HIS A 104 0.50 14.84 3.21
N ASP A 105 -0.27 15.85 2.86
CA ASP A 105 -1.67 15.72 2.47
C ASP A 105 -1.80 15.43 0.97
N SER A 106 -2.73 14.56 0.62
CA SER A 106 -3.22 14.39 -0.74
C SER A 106 -4.71 14.13 -0.74
N THR A 107 -5.33 14.22 -1.92
CA THR A 107 -6.75 13.91 -2.09
C THR A 107 -6.92 13.04 -3.31
N ILE A 108 -7.75 12.02 -3.13
CA ILE A 108 -8.10 11.04 -4.14
C ILE A 108 -9.59 11.17 -4.40
N VAL A 109 -9.97 11.17 -5.66
CA VAL A 109 -11.37 11.17 -6.07
C VAL A 109 -11.61 9.92 -6.90
N VAL A 110 -12.40 9.00 -6.37
CA VAL A 110 -12.87 7.82 -7.10
C VAL A 110 -14.35 7.97 -7.43
N THR A 111 -14.79 7.27 -8.45
CA THR A 111 -16.19 7.13 -8.83
C THR A 111 -16.53 5.67 -8.80
N ASP A 112 -17.67 5.30 -8.25
CA ASP A 112 -18.18 3.94 -8.30
C ASP A 112 -19.51 3.92 -9.00
N THR A 113 -19.71 2.98 -9.91
CA THR A 113 -20.99 2.81 -10.60
C THR A 113 -21.66 1.55 -10.11
N GLN A 114 -22.68 1.71 -9.28
CA GLN A 114 -23.54 0.64 -8.77
C GLN A 114 -24.97 0.88 -9.23
N ASP A 115 -25.66 -0.17 -9.70
CA ASP A 115 -27.06 -0.12 -10.13
C ASP A 115 -27.41 1.03 -11.11
N GLY A 116 -26.47 1.35 -12.01
CA GLY A 116 -26.62 2.43 -13.01
C GLY A 116 -26.46 3.86 -12.45
N LYS A 117 -26.08 4.02 -11.18
CA LYS A 117 -25.78 5.31 -10.55
C LYS A 117 -24.28 5.44 -10.32
N THR A 118 -23.70 6.54 -10.78
CA THR A 118 -22.31 6.89 -10.47
C THR A 118 -22.24 7.74 -9.22
N ILE A 119 -21.58 7.22 -8.19
CA ILE A 119 -21.28 7.92 -6.95
C ILE A 119 -19.84 8.45 -7.05
N THR A 120 -19.58 9.68 -6.59
CA THR A 120 -18.21 10.22 -6.47
C THR A 120 -17.80 10.19 -5.01
N LEU A 121 -16.71 9.51 -4.69
CA LEU A 121 -16.11 9.43 -3.37
C LEU A 121 -14.83 10.27 -3.36
N THR A 122 -14.74 11.20 -2.42
CA THR A 122 -13.51 11.94 -2.14
C THR A 122 -12.88 11.38 -0.88
N THR A 123 -11.60 11.02 -0.99
CA THR A 123 -10.79 10.47 0.09
C THR A 123 -9.63 11.41 0.35
N HIS A 124 -9.56 11.96 1.55
CA HIS A 124 -8.40 12.71 2.02
C HIS A 124 -7.37 11.73 2.55
N VAL A 125 -6.10 11.92 2.18
CA VAL A 125 -5.00 11.06 2.60
C VAL A 125 -3.95 11.91 3.28
N VAL A 126 -3.49 11.48 4.44
CA VAL A 126 -2.41 12.12 5.18
C VAL A 126 -1.32 11.08 5.42
N VAL A 127 -0.10 11.34 4.95
CA VAL A 127 1.05 10.46 5.18
C VAL A 127 2.09 11.18 6.02
N LYS A 128 2.64 10.53 7.05
CA LYS A 128 3.73 11.07 7.88
C LYS A 128 4.65 9.98 8.39
N GLY A 129 5.89 10.35 8.70
CA GLY A 129 6.79 9.49 9.44
C GLY A 129 6.57 9.59 10.94
N GLU A 130 6.65 8.46 11.64
CA GLU A 130 6.43 8.30 13.08
C GLU A 130 7.71 7.82 13.80
N GLY A 131 8.87 8.10 13.20
CA GLY A 131 10.18 7.67 13.71
C GLY A 131 10.58 6.27 13.26
N SER A 132 11.30 5.54 14.12
CA SER A 132 11.89 4.24 13.78
C SER A 132 11.56 3.17 14.83
N ALA A 133 11.47 1.92 14.38
CA ALA A 133 11.24 0.76 15.25
C ALA A 133 12.06 -0.45 14.78
N THR A 134 12.43 -1.33 15.71
CA THR A 134 12.93 -2.67 15.38
C THR A 134 11.75 -3.63 15.29
N VAL A 135 11.63 -4.34 14.18
CA VAL A 135 10.51 -5.27 13.92
C VAL A 135 11.07 -6.64 13.59
N THR A 136 10.47 -7.68 14.18
CA THR A 136 10.80 -9.09 13.89
C THR A 136 9.60 -9.77 13.25
N VAL A 137 9.81 -10.29 12.05
CA VAL A 137 8.85 -11.01 11.22
C VAL A 137 9.45 -12.34 10.77
N PRO A 138 8.69 -13.26 10.14
CA PRO A 138 9.25 -14.54 9.73
C PRO A 138 10.46 -14.43 8.79
N ALA A 139 10.55 -13.38 7.97
CA ALA A 139 11.71 -13.13 7.10
C ALA A 139 12.98 -12.68 7.86
N GLY A 140 12.87 -12.26 9.12
CA GLY A 140 13.99 -11.81 9.95
C GLY A 140 13.67 -10.58 10.81
N THR A 141 14.71 -10.02 11.42
CA THR A 141 14.63 -8.79 12.21
C THR A 141 15.20 -7.60 11.43
N TYR A 142 14.45 -6.50 11.39
CA TYR A 142 14.76 -5.32 10.59
C TYR A 142 14.75 -4.04 11.45
N GLN A 143 15.64 -3.11 11.13
CA GLN A 143 15.51 -1.72 11.53
C GLN A 143 14.59 -1.02 10.53
N THR A 144 13.50 -0.46 11.03
CA THR A 144 12.43 0.09 10.19
C THR A 144 12.18 1.56 10.48
N SER A 145 11.73 2.28 9.47
CA SER A 145 11.03 3.56 9.64
C SER A 145 9.53 3.29 9.71
N VAL A 146 8.83 4.02 10.55
CA VAL A 146 7.38 3.88 10.70
C VAL A 146 6.70 4.96 9.87
N ILE A 147 5.84 4.54 8.94
CA ILE A 147 5.00 5.42 8.14
C ILE A 147 3.56 5.25 8.61
N SER A 148 2.91 6.35 8.96
CA SER A 148 1.48 6.40 9.23
C SER A 148 0.80 7.04 8.02
N GLN A 149 -0.28 6.42 7.57
CA GLN A 149 -1.13 6.89 6.50
C GLN A 149 -2.58 6.79 6.93
N THR A 150 -3.25 7.93 7.07
CA THR A 150 -4.68 8.01 7.38
C THR A 150 -5.42 8.36 6.10
N MET A 151 -6.43 7.57 5.74
CA MET A 151 -7.38 7.88 4.68
C MET A 151 -8.75 8.13 5.28
N THR A 152 -9.37 9.26 4.94
CA THR A 152 -10.70 9.62 5.43
C THR A 152 -11.62 9.87 4.25
N SER A 153 -12.77 9.19 4.25
CA SER A 153 -13.78 9.34 3.21
C SER A 153 -15.19 9.31 3.83
N SER A 154 -16.18 9.71 3.05
CA SER A 154 -17.59 9.59 3.45
C SER A 154 -18.40 8.95 2.33
N TYR A 155 -19.15 7.92 2.68
CA TYR A 155 -20.04 7.20 1.77
C TYR A 155 -21.45 7.24 2.35
N ASP A 156 -22.39 7.78 1.57
CA ASP A 156 -23.81 7.94 1.98
C ASP A 156 -24.00 8.62 3.35
N GLY A 157 -23.15 9.61 3.66
CA GLY A 157 -23.16 10.33 4.94
C GLY A 157 -22.45 9.61 6.09
N ILE A 158 -22.00 8.38 5.89
CA ILE A 158 -21.23 7.60 6.87
C ILE A 158 -19.74 7.91 6.70
N ALA A 159 -19.08 8.31 7.79
CA ALA A 159 -17.64 8.54 7.80
C ALA A 159 -16.87 7.22 7.93
N VAL A 160 -15.90 7.01 7.05
CA VAL A 160 -14.99 5.86 7.06
C VAL A 160 -13.56 6.37 7.17
N VAL A 161 -12.81 5.81 8.11
CA VAL A 161 -11.39 6.08 8.33
C VAL A 161 -10.62 4.78 8.18
N LEU A 162 -9.57 4.82 7.37
CA LEU A 162 -8.58 3.76 7.24
C LEU A 162 -7.25 4.28 7.78
N ASP A 163 -6.75 3.66 8.84
CA ASP A 163 -5.43 3.96 9.39
C ASP A 163 -4.47 2.83 9.02
N LEU A 164 -3.49 3.15 8.19
CA LEU A 164 -2.44 2.25 7.78
C LEU A 164 -1.14 2.63 8.48
N ARG A 165 -0.53 1.67 9.16
CA ARG A 165 0.80 1.81 9.75
C ARG A 165 1.75 0.80 9.10
N SER A 166 2.73 1.32 8.37
CA SER A 166 3.72 0.50 7.67
C SER A 166 5.10 0.66 8.31
N PHE A 167 5.72 -0.47 8.66
CA PHE A 167 7.09 -0.55 9.13
C PHE A 167 7.96 -0.89 7.93
N VAL A 168 8.74 0.08 7.44
CA VAL A 168 9.49 -0.07 6.18
C VAL A 168 10.99 -0.20 6.41
N ALA A 169 11.59 -1.19 5.77
CA ALA A 169 13.03 -1.39 5.72
C ALA A 169 13.60 -0.91 4.37
N ASN A 170 14.76 -0.24 4.42
CA ASN A 170 15.39 0.33 3.24
C ASN A 170 15.73 -0.73 2.18
N GLY A 171 15.27 -0.50 0.94
CA GLY A 171 15.45 -1.44 -0.18
C GLY A 171 14.67 -2.75 -0.11
N ILE A 172 13.88 -2.96 0.96
CA ILE A 172 13.01 -4.14 1.15
C ILE A 172 11.54 -3.76 1.01
N GLY A 173 11.17 -2.55 1.46
CA GLY A 173 9.77 -2.13 1.54
C GLY A 173 9.15 -2.39 2.91
N PRO A 174 7.82 -2.43 2.99
CA PRO A 174 7.11 -2.83 4.20
C PRO A 174 7.56 -4.21 4.66
N VAL A 175 7.94 -4.35 5.93
CA VAL A 175 8.18 -5.66 6.56
C VAL A 175 6.99 -6.09 7.41
N GLU A 176 6.24 -5.11 7.92
CA GLU A 176 4.98 -5.30 8.61
C GLU A 176 4.06 -4.12 8.27
N THR A 177 2.78 -4.40 8.08
CA THR A 177 1.74 -3.41 7.87
C THR A 177 0.54 -3.75 8.75
N VAL A 178 -0.02 -2.76 9.43
CA VAL A 178 -1.26 -2.88 10.18
C VAL A 178 -2.27 -1.91 9.57
N LEU A 179 -3.43 -2.43 9.19
CA LEU A 179 -4.55 -1.65 8.69
C LEU A 179 -5.70 -1.74 9.71
N THR A 180 -6.10 -0.59 10.25
CA THR A 180 -7.30 -0.45 11.06
C THR A 180 -8.38 0.26 10.26
N THR A 181 -9.60 -0.29 10.25
CA THR A 181 -10.78 0.39 9.68
C THR A 181 -11.70 0.83 10.80
N THR A 182 -12.08 2.10 10.78
CA THR A 182 -13.03 2.71 11.71
C THR A 182 -14.20 3.29 10.94
N THR A 183 -15.41 2.96 11.37
CA THR A 183 -16.66 3.49 10.80
C THR A 183 -17.52 4.01 11.95
N GLU A 184 -18.05 5.22 11.82
CA GLU A 184 -18.85 5.87 12.88
C GLU A 184 -18.15 5.92 14.25
N GLY A 185 -16.81 6.00 14.26
CA GLY A 185 -16.02 6.04 15.50
C GLY A 185 -15.78 4.66 16.16
N HIS A 186 -16.27 3.57 15.56
CA HIS A 186 -16.03 2.20 16.02
C HIS A 186 -14.97 1.52 15.14
N SER A 187 -13.91 0.99 15.76
CA SER A 187 -12.95 0.13 15.06
C SER A 187 -13.61 -1.19 14.70
N LEU A 188 -13.68 -1.49 13.40
CA LEU A 188 -14.37 -2.65 12.87
C LEU A 188 -13.41 -3.79 12.48
N LEU A 189 -12.20 -3.43 12.05
CA LEU A 189 -11.27 -4.38 11.41
C LEU A 189 -9.83 -4.02 11.73
N GLU A 190 -9.04 -5.03 12.07
CA GLU A 190 -7.59 -4.97 12.05
C GLU A 190 -7.06 -6.08 11.13
N ASN A 191 -6.38 -5.69 10.06
CA ASN A 191 -5.66 -6.60 9.19
C ASN A 191 -4.16 -6.38 9.38
N THR A 192 -3.39 -7.46 9.38
CA THR A 192 -1.93 -7.38 9.47
C THR A 192 -1.29 -8.11 8.30
N GLU A 193 -0.26 -7.52 7.73
CA GLU A 193 0.62 -8.17 6.74
C GLU A 193 2.03 -8.27 7.32
N LYS A 194 2.65 -9.44 7.22
CA LYS A 194 4.03 -9.67 7.71
C LYS A 194 4.89 -10.34 6.65
N LEU A 195 6.08 -9.79 6.45
CA LEU A 195 7.03 -10.29 5.46
C LEU A 195 7.52 -11.68 5.86
N THR A 196 7.28 -12.64 4.98
CA THR A 196 7.69 -14.04 5.16
C THR A 196 8.96 -14.37 4.41
N SER A 197 9.19 -13.73 3.28
CA SER A 197 10.43 -13.90 2.51
C SER A 197 10.74 -12.69 1.63
N PHE A 198 12.03 -12.49 1.37
CA PHE A 198 12.54 -11.51 0.42
C PHE A 198 13.74 -12.10 -0.32
N THR A 199 13.72 -12.00 -1.65
CA THR A 199 14.78 -12.49 -2.54
C THR A 199 15.18 -11.37 -3.49
N LYS A 200 16.48 -11.07 -3.56
CA LYS A 200 17.03 -10.14 -4.55
C LYS A 200 17.07 -10.78 -5.93
N GLY A 201 16.74 -9.99 -6.95
CA GLY A 201 16.87 -10.35 -8.36
C GLY A 201 18.30 -10.31 -8.88
#